data_AF-S3ZDH7-F1
#
_entry.id   AF-S3ZDH7-F1
#
_cell.length_a   1.000
_cell.length_b   1.000
_cell.length_c   1.000
_cell.angle_alpha   90.00
_cell.angle_beta   90.00
_cell.angle_gamma   90.00
#
_symmetry.space_group_name_H-M   'P 1'
#
loop_
_entity.id
_entity.type
_entity.pdbx_description
1 polymer ?
#
loop_
_entity_poly.entity_id
_entity_poly.type
_entity_poly.pdbx_seq_one_letter_code
_entity_poly.pdbx_strand_id
1 'polypeptide(L)'
;MAVARSRFEHRGVVLGQDRDELLAGLERLAEGDGASGGVVTGRAQGGSGTGSGTGADSVRPVFVFPGQGSQWAGMARELLDQSPVFAERMRECAEALSSSWTGICSRS
;
A
#
# COMPACT_ATOMS: atom_id res chain seq x y z
N MET A 1 -7.96 -1.87 -13.82
CA MET A 1 -7.30 -1.42 -15.07
C MET A 1 -6.11 -0.54 -14.71
N ALA A 2 -4.86 -0.90 -15.04
CA ALA A 2 -3.69 -0.09 -14.66
C ALA A 2 -2.56 -0.01 -15.69
N VAL A 3 -2.54 -0.92 -16.68
CA VAL A 3 -1.37 -1.15 -17.54
C VAL A 3 -1.59 -0.76 -19.00
N ALA A 4 -2.85 -0.65 -19.46
CA ALA A 4 -3.17 -0.47 -20.89
C ALA A 4 -3.77 0.90 -21.27
N ARG A 5 -3.90 1.84 -20.34
CA ARG A 5 -4.48 3.18 -20.61
C ARG A 5 -3.48 4.28 -20.31
N SER A 6 -3.52 5.34 -21.12
CA SER A 6 -2.80 6.59 -20.84
C SER A 6 -3.20 7.16 -19.48
N ARG A 7 -2.21 7.65 -18.72
CA ARG A 7 -2.42 8.17 -17.36
C ARG A 7 -2.49 9.70 -17.39
N PHE A 8 -3.63 10.24 -17.00
CA PHE A 8 -3.82 11.68 -16.82
C PHE A 8 -3.46 12.13 -15.40
N GLU A 9 -3.45 13.45 -15.19
CA GLU A 9 -3.14 14.07 -13.89
C GLU A 9 -4.20 13.76 -12.84
N HIS A 10 -5.49 13.89 -13.18
CA HIS A 10 -6.60 13.51 -12.32
C HIS A 10 -6.83 12.01 -12.39
N ARG A 11 -6.85 11.35 -11.24
CA ARG A 11 -6.98 9.89 -11.13
C ARG A 11 -8.01 9.52 -10.07
N GLY A 12 -8.73 8.44 -10.34
CA GLY A 12 -9.67 7.81 -9.42
C GLY A 12 -9.41 6.31 -9.35
N VAL A 13 -9.56 5.74 -8.16
CA VAL A 13 -9.48 4.30 -7.89
C VAL A 13 -10.73 3.90 -7.11
N VAL A 14 -11.38 2.83 -7.53
CA VAL A 14 -12.50 2.21 -6.82
C VAL A 14 -12.04 0.86 -6.29
N LEU A 15 -12.25 0.64 -5.00
CA LEU A 15 -11.99 -0.61 -4.29
C LEU A 15 -13.33 -1.29 -3.97
N GLY A 16 -13.43 -2.58 -4.28
CA GLY A 16 -14.61 -3.41 -4.01
C GLY A 16 -14.26 -4.89 -4.17
N GLN A 17 -14.93 -5.74 -3.40
CA GLN A 17 -14.79 -7.20 -3.41
C GLN A 17 -15.72 -7.87 -4.41
N ASP A 18 -16.81 -7.18 -4.79
CA ASP A 18 -17.77 -7.67 -5.76
C ASP A 18 -18.19 -6.60 -6.78
N ARG A 19 -19.01 -7.01 -7.73
CA ARG A 19 -19.46 -6.17 -8.85
C ARG A 19 -20.34 -5.01 -8.39
N ASP A 20 -21.20 -5.23 -7.40
CA ASP A 20 -22.19 -4.24 -6.98
C ASP A 20 -21.49 -3.13 -6.20
N GLU A 21 -20.52 -3.48 -5.36
CA GLU A 21 -19.63 -2.51 -4.71
C GLU A 21 -18.84 -1.67 -5.71
N LEU A 22 -18.29 -2.30 -6.76
CA LEU A 22 -17.55 -1.60 -7.81
C LEU A 22 -18.45 -0.64 -8.61
N LEU A 23 -19.68 -1.03 -8.93
CA LEU A 23 -20.64 -0.16 -9.64
C LEU A 23 -21.05 1.04 -8.78
N ALA A 24 -21.43 0.81 -7.53
CA ALA A 24 -21.77 1.88 -6.60
C ALA A 24 -20.59 2.84 -6.35
N GLY A 25 -19.35 2.33 -6.36
CA GLY A 25 -18.16 3.17 -6.29
C GLY A 25 -17.90 3.98 -7.56
N LEU A 26 -18.17 3.43 -8.75
CA LEU A 26 -18.04 4.16 -10.02
C LEU A 26 -19.08 5.27 -10.16
N GLU A 27 -20.31 5.05 -9.70
CA GLU A 27 -21.37 6.08 -9.66
C GLU A 27 -20.95 7.26 -8.78
N ARG A 28 -20.50 6.99 -7.55
CA ARG A 28 -19.98 8.03 -6.64
C ARG A 28 -18.77 8.77 -7.21
N LEU A 29 -17.86 8.06 -7.88
CA LEU A 29 -16.73 8.68 -8.56
C LEU A 29 -17.19 9.63 -9.68
N ALA A 30 -18.24 9.27 -10.43
CA ALA A 30 -18.80 10.10 -11.49
C ALA A 30 -19.51 11.35 -10.94
N GLU A 31 -20.14 11.25 -9.76
CA GLU A 31 -20.79 12.35 -9.05
C GLU A 31 -19.80 13.29 -8.35
N GLY A 32 -18.51 12.92 -8.28
CA GLY A 32 -17.48 13.70 -7.61
C GLY A 32 -17.44 13.50 -6.09
N ASP A 33 -18.18 12.53 -5.56
CA ASP A 33 -18.21 12.17 -4.14
C ASP A 33 -17.06 11.20 -3.78
N GLY A 34 -15.83 11.66 -4.00
CA GLY A 34 -14.62 10.86 -3.82
C GLY A 34 -14.19 10.64 -2.36
N ALA A 35 -14.92 11.21 -1.38
CA ALA A 35 -14.64 11.03 0.04
C ALA A 35 -15.39 9.83 0.66
N SER A 36 -16.35 9.27 -0.08
CA SER A 36 -17.21 8.17 0.38
C SER A 36 -16.58 6.80 0.11
N GLY A 37 -16.81 5.86 1.04
CA GLY A 37 -16.04 4.62 1.22
C GLY A 37 -15.68 3.83 -0.06
N GLY A 38 -14.41 3.46 -0.19
CA GLY A 38 -13.91 2.64 -1.31
C GLY A 38 -13.52 3.43 -2.56
N VAL A 39 -13.79 4.74 -2.63
CA VAL A 39 -13.30 5.61 -3.71
C VAL A 39 -12.11 6.42 -3.22
N VAL A 40 -11.05 6.48 -4.03
CA VAL A 40 -9.88 7.34 -3.78
C VAL A 40 -9.65 8.19 -5.03
N THR A 41 -9.72 9.51 -4.88
CA THR A 41 -9.37 10.45 -5.94
C THR A 41 -8.11 11.22 -5.58
N GLY A 42 -7.39 11.68 -6.60
CA GLY A 42 -6.20 12.47 -6.38
C GLY A 42 -5.64 13.03 -7.68
N ARG A 43 -4.75 13.99 -7.54
CA ARG A 43 -4.02 14.60 -8.64
C ARG A 43 -2.56 14.19 -8.53
N ALA A 44 -2.02 13.58 -9.58
CA ALA A 44 -0.61 13.21 -9.62
C ALA A 44 0.25 14.49 -9.59
N GLN A 45 1.14 14.60 -8.62
CA GLN A 45 2.16 15.64 -8.58
C GLN A 45 3.38 15.15 -9.36
N GLY A 46 3.70 15.83 -10.48
CA GLY A 46 4.78 15.46 -11.40
C GLY A 46 4.25 14.91 -12.72
N GLY A 47 4.44 15.69 -13.80
CA GLY A 47 4.18 15.27 -15.19
C GLY A 47 3.15 16.10 -15.95
N SER A 48 3.49 17.35 -16.31
CA SER A 48 3.05 17.86 -17.62
C SER A 48 3.62 16.90 -18.68
N GLY A 49 2.73 16.25 -19.43
CA GLY A 49 2.98 15.00 -20.17
C GLY A 49 3.98 14.99 -21.33
N THR A 50 5.11 15.70 -21.25
CA THR A 50 6.18 15.66 -22.24
C THR A 50 7.53 15.74 -21.55
N GLY A 51 8.15 14.60 -21.28
CA GLY A 51 9.49 14.57 -20.69
C GLY A 51 10.03 13.15 -20.58
N SER A 52 11.04 12.87 -21.40
CA SER A 52 12.01 11.77 -21.25
C SER A 52 12.19 11.33 -19.79
N GLY A 53 12.27 10.02 -19.54
CA GLY A 53 12.42 9.39 -18.23
C GLY A 53 13.72 9.71 -17.48
N THR A 54 14.07 10.99 -17.36
CA THR A 54 15.23 11.54 -16.67
C THR A 54 14.76 12.26 -15.41
N GLY A 55 14.56 11.49 -14.33
CA GLY A 55 14.84 11.81 -12.91
C GLY A 55 14.23 13.03 -12.19
N ALA A 56 13.68 14.03 -12.88
CA ALA A 56 13.19 15.28 -12.28
C ALA A 56 11.68 15.24 -11.95
N ASP A 57 10.87 14.54 -12.77
CA ASP A 57 9.41 14.42 -12.59
C ASP A 57 8.96 13.13 -11.85
N SER A 58 9.89 12.39 -11.28
CA SER A 58 9.59 11.15 -10.54
C SER A 58 9.22 11.44 -9.09
N VAL A 59 8.05 10.95 -8.64
CA VAL A 59 7.67 10.94 -7.22
C VAL A 59 8.75 10.22 -6.41
N ARG A 60 9.23 10.86 -5.34
CA ARG A 60 10.23 10.29 -4.40
C ARG A 60 9.57 10.02 -3.04
N PRO A 61 8.96 8.84 -2.84
CA PRO A 61 8.34 8.52 -1.56
C PRO A 61 9.41 8.36 -0.47
N VAL A 62 9.08 8.78 0.75
CA VAL A 62 9.87 8.52 1.96
C VAL A 62 9.11 7.52 2.81
N PHE A 63 9.78 6.45 3.26
CA PHE A 63 9.22 5.50 4.22
C PHE A 63 9.45 6.02 5.64
N VAL A 64 8.39 6.13 6.43
CA VAL A 64 8.44 6.55 7.84
C VAL A 64 8.13 5.35 8.73
N PHE A 65 9.00 5.07 9.69
CA PHE A 65 8.87 3.96 10.63
C PHE A 65 8.49 4.52 12.01
N PRO A 66 7.22 4.39 12.46
CA PRO A 66 6.79 4.92 13.74
C PRO A 66 7.43 4.16 14.91
N GLY A 67 7.54 4.83 16.06
CA GLY A 67 7.90 4.19 17.32
C GLY A 67 6.76 3.39 17.94
N GLN A 68 6.84 3.15 19.25
CA GLN A 68 5.80 2.44 20.00
C GLN A 68 4.53 3.29 20.17
N GLY A 69 3.35 2.68 20.06
CA GLY A 69 2.05 3.30 20.34
C GLY A 69 1.02 3.19 19.21
N SER A 70 1.44 2.88 17.98
CA SER A 70 0.54 2.69 16.84
C SER A 70 0.03 1.25 16.70
N GLN A 71 0.58 0.30 17.47
CA GLN A 71 0.19 -1.10 17.39
C GLN A 71 -1.16 -1.36 18.07
N TRP A 72 -1.92 -2.29 17.50
CA TRP A 72 -3.16 -2.81 18.07
C TRP A 72 -3.18 -4.34 18.03
N ALA A 73 -3.95 -4.96 18.91
CA ALA A 73 -4.01 -6.41 19.03
C ALA A 73 -4.57 -7.03 17.74
N GLY A 74 -3.75 -7.83 17.06
CA GLY A 74 -4.11 -8.46 15.79
C GLY A 74 -3.62 -7.75 14.53
N MET A 75 -2.90 -6.63 14.68
CA MET A 75 -2.26 -5.94 13.56
C MET A 75 -1.48 -6.92 12.68
N ALA A 76 -1.64 -6.78 11.36
CA ALA A 76 -0.97 -7.54 10.31
C ALA A 76 -1.29 -9.06 10.24
N ARG A 77 -2.21 -9.60 11.05
CA ARG A 77 -2.61 -11.02 10.94
C ARG A 77 -3.20 -11.35 9.56
N GLU A 78 -4.13 -10.53 9.07
CA GLU A 78 -4.70 -10.73 7.73
C GLU A 78 -3.64 -10.64 6.62
N LEU A 79 -2.61 -9.79 6.80
CA LEU A 79 -1.50 -9.70 5.85
C LEU A 79 -0.60 -10.94 5.87
N LEU A 80 -0.44 -11.60 7.02
CA LEU A 80 0.26 -12.90 7.08
C LEU A 80 -0.47 -13.96 6.26
N ASP A 81 -1.80 -13.93 6.25
CA ASP A 81 -2.60 -14.93 5.53
C ASP A 81 -2.75 -14.59 4.04
N GLN A 82 -2.88 -13.30 3.69
CA GLN A 82 -3.22 -12.87 2.33
C GLN A 82 -2.02 -12.43 1.48
N SER A 83 -0.88 -12.07 2.09
CA SER A 83 0.31 -11.57 1.38
C SER A 83 1.51 -12.49 1.58
N PRO A 84 1.84 -13.34 0.58
CA PRO A 84 3.00 -14.22 0.64
C PRO A 84 4.32 -13.47 0.89
N VAL A 85 4.46 -12.27 0.30
CA VAL A 85 5.66 -11.43 0.48
C VAL A 85 5.78 -10.94 1.92
N PHE A 86 4.68 -10.51 2.54
CA PHE A 86 4.69 -10.07 3.94
C PHE A 86 5.02 -11.24 4.87
N ALA A 87 4.37 -12.39 4.67
CA ALA A 87 4.59 -13.60 5.46
C ALA A 87 6.04 -14.09 5.39
N GLU A 88 6.67 -14.03 4.23
CA GLU A 88 8.07 -14.41 4.04
C GLU A 88 9.03 -13.49 4.81
N ARG A 89 8.86 -12.17 4.68
CA ARG A 89 9.71 -11.21 5.41
C ARG A 89 9.55 -11.33 6.93
N MET A 90 8.34 -11.62 7.42
CA MET A 90 8.12 -11.87 8.86
C MET A 90 8.81 -13.14 9.35
N ARG A 91 8.88 -14.20 8.53
CA ARG A 91 9.65 -15.41 8.84
C ARG A 91 11.15 -15.14 8.96
N GLU A 92 11.72 -14.39 8.01
CA GLU A 92 13.13 -13.98 8.06
C GLU A 92 13.44 -13.16 9.33
N CYS A 93 12.56 -12.23 9.71
CA CYS A 93 12.69 -11.49 10.96
C CYS A 93 12.66 -12.40 12.20
N ALA A 94 11.74 -13.38 12.23
CA ALA A 94 11.64 -14.34 13.34
C ALA A 94 12.91 -15.20 13.45
N GLU A 95 13.45 -15.67 12.33
CA GLU A 95 14.71 -16.42 12.27
C GLU A 95 15.88 -15.56 12.78
N ALA A 96 16.02 -14.33 12.30
CA ALA A 96 17.07 -13.41 12.73
C ALA A 96 17.03 -13.17 14.25
N LEU A 97 15.84 -12.99 14.82
CA LEU A 97 15.66 -12.80 16.27
C LEU A 97 15.91 -14.07 17.08
N SER A 98 15.61 -15.26 16.52
CA SER A 98 15.86 -16.54 17.19
C SER A 98 17.35 -16.84 17.39
N SER A 99 18.20 -16.39 16.46
CA SER A 99 19.65 -16.58 16.53
C SER A 99 20.29 -15.85 17.74
N SER A 100 19.75 -14.67 18.08
CA SER A 100 20.20 -13.87 19.22
C SER A 100 19.77 -14.48 20.56
N TRP A 101 18.55 -15.06 20.62
CA TRP A 101 18.02 -15.67 21.83
C TRP A 101 18.73 -16.98 22.22
N THR A 102 19.11 -17.79 21.23
CA THR A 102 19.82 -19.06 21.47
C THR A 102 21.21 -18.82 22.09
N GLY A 103 21.90 -17.75 21.71
CA GLY A 103 23.22 -17.37 22.26
C GLY A 103 23.19 -16.69 23.64
N ILE A 104 22.01 -16.29 24.12
CA ILE A 104 21.78 -15.76 25.48
C ILE A 104 21.49 -16.92 26.45
N CYS A 105 20.70 -17.91 26.01
CA CYS A 105 20.35 -19.08 26.82
C CYS A 105 21.54 -20.06 26.96
N SER A 106 22.47 -20.12 26.00
CA SER A 106 23.67 -20.97 26.08
C SER A 106 24.82 -20.39 26.92
N ARG A 107 24.65 -19.21 27.52
CA ARG A 107 25.68 -18.46 28.26
C ARG A 107 25.31 -18.18 29.72
N SER A 108 24.17 -18.70 30.16
CA SER A 108 23.67 -18.70 31.55
C SER A 108 23.74 -20.12 32.10
#